data_AF-A0A6L7TLF5-F1
#
_entry.id   AF-A0A6L7TLF5-F1
#
_cell.length_a   1.000
_cell.length_b   1.000
_cell.length_c   1.000
_cell.angle_alpha   90.00
_cell.angle_beta   90.00
_cell.angle_gamma   90.00
#
_symmetry.space_group_name_H-M   'P 1'
#
loop_
_entity.id
_entity.type
_entity.pdbx_description
1 polymer ?
#
loop_
_entity_poly.entity_id
_entity_poly.type
_entity_poly.pdbx_seq_one_letter_code
_entity_poly.pdbx_strand_id
1 'polypeptide(L)'
;MEFVRILSRAELVDMAHQGIRDGMSKDSLRSFYNADVIIEATQADATTCYIAVEASYTADHRDADRALRKVEFLTQFTGIPAYLCIVSVRNDRELGPDVLQGNVFWYPIPDQFW
;
A
#
# COMPACT_ATOMS: atom_id res chain seq x y z
N MET A 1 11.05 -4.32 -10.30
CA MET A 1 9.60 -4.26 -10.55
C MET A 1 9.37 -3.31 -11.70
N GLU A 2 8.46 -3.64 -12.59
CA GLU A 2 8.03 -2.82 -13.72
C GLU A 2 6.61 -2.32 -13.46
N PHE A 3 6.35 -1.04 -13.72
CA PHE A 3 5.03 -0.43 -13.58
C PHE A 3 4.09 -0.94 -14.68
N VAL A 4 2.89 -1.37 -14.30
CA VAL A 4 1.82 -1.71 -15.26
C VAL A 4 0.80 -0.59 -15.30
N ARG A 5 0.14 -0.30 -14.17
CA ARG A 5 -0.92 0.73 -14.07
C ARG A 5 -1.25 1.11 -12.63
N ILE A 6 -2.01 2.20 -12.48
CA ILE A 6 -2.67 2.58 -11.23
C ILE A 6 -4.10 2.04 -11.23
N LEU A 7 -4.54 1.45 -10.10
CA LEU A 7 -5.91 0.99 -9.95
C LEU A 7 -6.85 2.18 -9.72
N SER A 8 -7.98 2.17 -10.41
CA SER A 8 -9.02 3.16 -10.22
C SER A 8 -9.80 2.92 -8.92
N ARG A 9 -10.44 3.97 -8.40
CA ARG A 9 -11.32 3.85 -7.23
C ARG A 9 -12.44 2.84 -7.42
N ALA A 10 -12.98 2.72 -8.64
CA ALA A 10 -14.06 1.78 -8.94
C ALA A 10 -13.58 0.33 -8.75
N GLU A 11 -12.38 0.01 -9.23
CA GLU A 11 -11.78 -1.32 -9.05
C GLU A 11 -11.51 -1.63 -7.58
N LEU A 12 -11.04 -0.65 -6.80
CA LEU A 12 -10.86 -0.81 -5.36
C LEU A 12 -12.19 -1.08 -4.64
N VAL A 13 -13.27 -0.44 -5.07
CA VAL A 13 -14.64 -0.70 -4.57
C VAL A 13 -15.10 -2.10 -4.92
N ASP A 14 -14.88 -2.55 -6.15
CA ASP A 14 -15.26 -3.89 -6.58
C ASP A 14 -14.49 -4.98 -5.81
N MET A 15 -13.19 -4.79 -5.57
CA MET A 15 -12.39 -5.68 -4.73
C MET A 15 -12.89 -5.70 -3.27
N ALA A 16 -13.18 -4.53 -2.70
CA ALA A 16 -13.68 -4.43 -1.33
C ALA A 16 -15.08 -5.03 -1.17
N HIS A 17 -15.94 -4.97 -2.18
CA HIS A 17 -17.23 -5.65 -2.19
C HIS A 17 -17.09 -7.17 -2.12
N GLN A 18 -16.04 -7.75 -2.72
CA GLN A 18 -15.72 -9.16 -2.52
C GLN A 18 -15.35 -9.42 -1.06
N GLY A 19 -14.54 -8.54 -0.45
CA GLY A 19 -14.19 -8.63 0.98
C GLY A 19 -15.38 -8.55 1.95
N ILE A 20 -16.43 -7.79 1.62
CA ILE A 20 -17.70 -7.77 2.39
C ILE A 20 -18.33 -9.17 2.44
N ARG A 21 -18.33 -9.89 1.30
CA ARG A 21 -18.91 -11.24 1.22
C ARG A 21 -18.15 -12.23 2.10
N ASP A 22 -16.88 -11.97 2.33
CA ASP A 22 -16.00 -12.78 3.17
C ASP A 22 -16.06 -12.39 4.67
N GLY A 23 -16.95 -11.46 5.04
CA GLY A 23 -17.25 -11.12 6.44
C GLY A 23 -16.43 -9.99 7.06
N MET A 24 -15.76 -9.14 6.26
CA MET A 24 -15.01 -8.01 6.78
C MET A 24 -15.88 -6.91 7.40
N SER A 25 -15.34 -6.25 8.43
CA SER A 25 -15.99 -5.10 9.05
C SER A 25 -16.00 -3.87 8.12
N LYS A 26 -17.01 -3.00 8.28
CA LYS A 26 -17.11 -1.75 7.52
C LYS A 26 -15.93 -0.79 7.77
N ASP A 27 -15.36 -0.80 8.98
CA ASP A 27 -14.21 0.05 9.32
C ASP A 27 -12.93 -0.39 8.60
N SER A 28 -12.73 -1.70 8.46
CA SER A 28 -11.65 -2.29 7.66
C SER A 28 -11.70 -1.83 6.21
N LEU A 29 -12.90 -1.86 5.62
CA LEU A 29 -13.12 -1.46 4.22
C LEU A 29 -12.95 0.04 4.00
N ARG A 30 -13.39 0.88 4.97
CA ARG A 30 -13.13 2.32 4.91
C ARG A 30 -11.63 2.63 4.90
N SER A 31 -10.84 1.88 5.67
CA SER A 31 -9.38 2.02 5.68
C SER A 31 -8.75 1.64 4.34
N PHE A 32 -9.29 0.64 3.64
CA PHE A 32 -8.84 0.22 2.32
C PHE A 32 -9.05 1.31 1.26
N TYR A 33 -10.21 1.97 1.27
CA TYR A 33 -10.52 3.08 0.35
C TYR A 33 -9.66 4.33 0.52
N ASN A 34 -9.03 4.48 1.69
CA ASN A 34 -8.14 5.60 1.99
C ASN A 34 -6.70 5.32 1.54
N ALA A 35 -6.46 4.36 0.65
CA ALA A 35 -5.21 4.27 -0.09
C ALA A 35 -5.03 5.52 -0.95
N ASP A 36 -3.85 6.14 -0.86
CA ASP A 36 -3.53 7.28 -1.72
C ASP A 36 -3.41 6.78 -3.17
N VAL A 37 -2.61 5.71 -3.36
CA VAL A 37 -2.43 5.05 -4.66
C VAL A 37 -2.23 3.55 -4.47
N ILE A 38 -2.82 2.74 -5.35
CA ILE A 38 -2.53 1.30 -5.48
C ILE A 38 -2.02 1.08 -6.89
N ILE A 39 -0.85 0.47 -7.02
CA ILE A 39 -0.17 0.21 -8.30
C ILE A 39 -0.18 -1.28 -8.58
N GLU A 40 -0.55 -1.66 -9.79
CA GLU A 40 -0.25 -2.98 -10.33
C GLU A 40 1.13 -2.92 -11.01
N ALA A 41 1.98 -3.88 -10.67
CA ALA A 41 3.35 -3.97 -11.14
C ALA A 41 3.70 -5.43 -11.48
N THR A 42 4.81 -5.62 -12.17
CA THR A 42 5.36 -6.93 -12.49
C THR A 42 6.74 -7.09 -11.86
N GLN A 43 6.99 -8.23 -11.22
CA GLN A 43 8.30 -8.58 -10.68
C GLN A 43 9.27 -9.02 -11.79
N ALA A 44 10.54 -9.21 -11.45
CA ALA A 44 11.58 -9.58 -12.42
C ALA A 44 11.33 -10.96 -13.07
N ASP A 45 10.56 -11.83 -12.42
CA ASP A 45 10.17 -13.16 -12.89
C ASP A 45 8.83 -13.17 -13.65
N ALA A 46 8.34 -12.00 -14.06
CA ALA A 46 7.06 -11.79 -14.73
C ALA A 46 5.81 -12.07 -13.86
N THR A 47 5.94 -12.23 -12.54
CA THR A 47 4.78 -12.36 -11.65
C THR A 47 4.13 -10.99 -11.38
N THR A 48 2.80 -10.92 -11.47
CA THR A 48 2.06 -9.71 -11.07
C THR A 48 2.14 -9.54 -9.56
N CYS A 49 2.27 -8.29 -9.11
CA CYS A 49 2.17 -7.90 -7.72
C CYS A 49 1.48 -6.54 -7.60
N TYR A 50 0.97 -6.24 -6.40
CA TYR A 50 0.44 -4.92 -6.09
C TYR A 50 1.36 -4.13 -5.15
N ILE A 51 1.33 -2.81 -5.26
CA ILE A 51 2.04 -1.91 -4.35
C ILE A 51 1.01 -0.94 -3.78
N ALA A 52 0.80 -0.98 -2.46
CA ALA A 52 0.06 0.03 -1.74
C ALA A 52 0.99 1.18 -1.40
N VAL A 53 0.67 2.37 -1.91
CA VAL A 53 1.44 3.59 -1.68
C VAL A 53 0.73 4.44 -0.64
N GLU A 54 1.44 4.80 0.42
CA GLU A 54 1.05 5.82 1.40
C GLU A 54 1.92 7.04 1.19
N ALA A 55 1.30 8.22 1.11
CA ALA A 55 2.00 9.48 0.91
C ALA A 55 1.82 10.35 2.16
N SER A 56 2.92 10.65 2.86
CA SER A 56 2.88 11.46 4.09
C SER A 56 4.05 12.43 4.16
N TYR A 57 3.92 13.52 4.93
CA TYR A 57 5.04 14.46 5.08
C TYR A 57 6.21 13.81 5.83
N THR A 58 5.88 13.11 6.92
CA THR A 58 6.82 12.33 7.73
C THR A 58 6.26 10.91 7.81
N ALA A 59 7.02 9.94 7.32
CA ALA A 59 6.67 8.54 7.45
C ALA A 59 6.85 8.10 8.91
N ASP A 60 5.75 7.71 9.56
CA ASP A 60 5.74 7.19 10.94
C ASP A 60 5.15 5.77 11.01
N HIS A 61 5.14 5.15 12.20
CA HIS A 61 4.55 3.82 12.40
C HIS A 61 3.05 3.75 12.11
N ARG A 62 2.31 4.84 12.29
CA ARG A 62 0.86 4.83 12.02
C ARG A 62 0.59 4.78 10.53
N ASP A 63 1.40 5.47 9.73
CA ASP A 63 1.36 5.37 8.28
C ASP A 63 1.69 3.95 7.83
N ALA A 64 2.74 3.35 8.40
CA ALA A 64 3.13 1.97 8.12
C ALA A 64 2.04 0.97 8.50
N ASP A 65 1.47 1.04 9.70
CA ASP A 65 0.38 0.17 10.16
C ASP A 65 -0.84 0.27 9.25
N ARG A 66 -1.23 1.49 8.87
CA ARG A 66 -2.37 1.71 7.96
C ARG A 66 -2.12 1.04 6.62
N ALA A 67 -0.91 1.15 6.12
CA ALA A 67 -0.59 0.71 4.79
C ALA A 67 -0.26 -0.80 4.73
N LEU A 68 0.25 -1.39 5.81
CA LEU A 68 0.35 -2.84 6.00
C LEU A 68 -1.03 -3.51 5.97
N ARG A 69 -2.04 -2.93 6.63
CA ARG A 69 -3.42 -3.45 6.52
C ARG A 69 -3.93 -3.43 5.08
N LYS A 70 -3.54 -2.43 4.28
CA LYS A 70 -3.91 -2.37 2.86
C LYS A 70 -3.25 -3.51 2.07
N VAL A 71 -1.98 -3.79 2.35
CA VAL A 71 -1.26 -4.94 1.77
C VAL A 71 -1.93 -6.26 2.09
N GLU A 72 -2.33 -6.46 3.36
CA GLU A 72 -3.07 -7.65 3.78
C GLU A 72 -4.39 -7.79 3.00
N PHE A 73 -5.17 -6.72 2.89
CA PHE A 73 -6.43 -6.73 2.13
C PHE A 73 -6.22 -6.98 0.64
N LEU A 74 -5.24 -6.33 0.00
CA LEU A 74 -4.94 -6.57 -1.40
C LEU A 74 -4.59 -8.03 -1.65
N THR A 75 -3.72 -8.59 -0.80
CA THR A 75 -3.32 -10.00 -0.91
C THR A 75 -4.53 -10.92 -0.72
N GLN A 76 -5.39 -10.62 0.26
CA GLN A 76 -6.61 -11.38 0.51
C GLN A 76 -7.61 -11.31 -0.66
N PHE A 77 -7.84 -10.13 -1.23
CA PHE A 77 -8.88 -9.93 -2.26
C PHE A 77 -8.47 -10.49 -3.62
N THR A 78 -7.16 -10.48 -3.91
CA THR A 78 -6.65 -10.81 -5.24
C THR A 78 -5.94 -12.16 -5.29
N GLY A 79 -5.49 -12.69 -4.14
CA GLY A 79 -4.59 -13.84 -4.06
C GLY A 79 -3.19 -13.56 -4.60
N ILE A 80 -2.88 -12.30 -4.92
CA ILE A 80 -1.63 -11.86 -5.53
C ILE A 80 -0.78 -11.13 -4.47
N PRO A 81 0.55 -11.34 -4.42
CA PRO A 81 1.41 -10.65 -3.46
C PRO A 81 1.29 -9.13 -3.55
N ALA A 82 1.17 -8.48 -2.40
CA ALA A 82 1.18 -7.02 -2.29
C ALA A 82 2.33 -6.52 -1.41
N TYR A 83 2.77 -5.29 -1.66
CA TYR A 83 3.90 -4.66 -0.98
C TYR A 83 3.55 -3.24 -0.54
N LEU A 84 4.20 -2.78 0.53
CA LEU A 84 4.04 -1.44 1.05
C LEU A 84 5.15 -0.53 0.55
N CYS A 85 4.77 0.59 -0.07
CA CYS A 85 5.63 1.74 -0.30
C CYS A 85 5.14 2.97 0.47
N ILE A 86 6.01 3.63 1.23
CA ILE A 86 5.73 4.94 1.82
C ILE A 86 6.58 5.99 1.11
N VAL A 87 5.92 7.04 0.63
CA VAL A 87 6.55 8.18 -0.03
C VAL A 87 6.46 9.37 0.91
N SER A 88 7.61 9.92 1.32
CA SER A 88 7.61 11.04 2.28
C SER A 88 8.84 11.95 2.20
N VAL A 89 8.70 13.17 2.71
CA VAL A 89 9.83 14.12 2.82
C VAL A 89 10.80 13.69 3.93
N ARG A 90 10.24 13.21 5.04
CA ARG A 90 10.99 12.79 6.23
C ARG A 90 10.67 11.35 6.59
N ASN A 91 11.61 10.70 7.25
CA ASN A 91 11.42 9.40 7.87
C ASN A 91 11.62 9.54 9.38
N ASP A 92 10.65 9.08 10.15
CA ASP A 92 10.84 8.94 11.58
C ASP A 92 11.87 7.83 11.85
N ARG A 93 12.76 8.04 12.83
CA ARG A 93 13.79 7.06 13.19
C ARG A 93 13.19 5.71 13.58
N GLU A 94 11.96 5.72 14.08
CA GLU A 94 11.24 4.53 14.52
C GLU A 94 10.87 3.59 13.36
N LEU A 95 10.67 4.11 12.13
CA LEU A 95 10.40 3.30 10.94
C LEU A 95 11.68 2.67 10.34
N GLY A 96 12.86 3.16 10.75
CA GLY A 96 14.16 2.70 10.26
C GLY A 96 14.34 1.17 10.27
N PRO A 97 14.03 0.45 11.36
CA PRO A 97 14.10 -1.01 11.41
C PRO A 97 13.23 -1.72 10.36
N ASP A 98 12.00 -1.27 10.12
CA ASP A 98 11.09 -1.91 9.16
C ASP A 98 11.53 -1.70 7.71
N VAL A 99 12.11 -0.53 7.42
CA VAL A 99 12.75 -0.25 6.13
C VAL A 99 13.98 -1.13 5.93
N LEU A 100 14.82 -1.27 6.97
CA LEU A 100 16.03 -2.11 6.90
C LEU A 100 15.71 -3.60 6.73
N GLN A 101 14.61 -4.07 7.31
CA GLN A 101 14.16 -5.46 7.18
C GLN A 101 13.43 -5.73 5.86
N GLY A 102 13.13 -4.71 5.06
CA GLY A 102 12.42 -4.83 3.79
C GLY A 102 10.91 -5.05 3.94
N ASN A 103 10.37 -4.83 5.13
CA ASN A 103 8.92 -4.88 5.39
C ASN A 103 8.21 -3.66 4.78
N VAL A 104 8.94 -2.54 4.68
CA VAL A 104 8.46 -1.26 4.16
C VAL A 104 9.46 -0.73 3.14
N PHE A 105 9.00 -0.47 1.91
CA PHE A 105 9.79 0.32 0.98
C PHE A 105 9.58 1.79 1.29
N TRP A 106 10.64 2.51 1.63
CA TRP A 106 10.57 3.96 1.81
C TRP A 106 11.21 4.68 0.62
N TYR A 107 10.47 5.63 0.05
CA TYR A 107 10.93 6.46 -1.06
C TYR A 107 10.94 7.94 -0.64
N PRO A 108 12.11 8.55 -0.40
CA PRO A 108 12.20 9.96 -0.03
C PRO A 108 11.79 10.86 -1.20
N ILE A 109 10.99 11.89 -0.93
CA ILE A 109 10.69 12.97 -1.88
C ILE A 109 11.26 14.31 -1.42
N PRO A 110 11.69 15.17 -2.36
CA PRO A 110 12.12 16.52 -2.00
C PRO A 110 10.99 17.34 -1.38
N ASP A 111 11.33 18.18 -0.39
CA ASP A 111 10.39 19.04 0.34
C ASP A 111 9.58 19.97 -0.56
N GLN A 112 10.12 20.36 -1.73
CA GLN A 112 9.47 21.21 -2.71
C GLN A 112 8.23 20.61 -3.40
N PHE A 113 7.92 19.33 -3.16
CA PHE A 113 6.77 18.63 -3.74
C PHE A 113 5.62 18.42 -2.76
N TRP A 114 5.73 18.95 -1.54
CA TRP A 114 4.69 18.92 -0.50
C TRP A 114 4.02 20.27 -0.32
#